data_AF-A0A816ZVM8-F1
#
_entry.id   AF-A0A816ZVM8-F1
#
_cell.length_a   1.000
_cell.length_b   1.000
_cell.length_c   1.000
_cell.angle_alpha   90.00
_cell.angle_beta   90.00
_cell.angle_gamma   90.00
#
_symmetry.space_group_name_H-M   'P 1'
#
loop_
_entity.id
_entity.type
_entity.pdbx_description
1 polymer ?
#
loop_
_entity_poly.entity_id
_entity_poly.type
_entity_poly.pdbx_seq_one_letter_code
_entity_poly.pdbx_strand_id
1 'polypeptide(L)'
;MKEKRNDDGFRLSDNRRRAESLQIARQNDEFKNEENKRRAEAHKIERQNDEFKTEENKRRAEALMIERQNDEFKKEENKRRAEAHKIERQNIEFRTQENDRRLNLLKIKREEEERRRNASRMRMSRDKYENNFHLMKLNYESKIKEGPTHICNCCGGLWFEYSIKEFTVETLRKKGLPKEFIDKVYYLKNTIIKLCVTCRKDIMLNKVPNLCLSNGLAFYEVPDCLKILTELEERLISPRIPFMVIRTLGFCKQFGLKGNLVNVPMNVDTNVSILPR
;
A
#
# COMPACT_ATOMS: atom_id res chain seq x y z
N MET A 1 -44.27 -14.88 81.50
CA MET A 1 -43.20 -13.93 81.10
C MET A 1 -43.08 -13.69 79.59
N LYS A 2 -43.49 -14.63 78.70
CA LYS A 2 -43.39 -14.43 77.23
C LYS A 2 -44.46 -13.48 76.64
N GLU A 3 -45.65 -13.37 77.23
CA GLU A 3 -46.73 -12.51 76.69
C GLU A 3 -46.50 -11.01 76.87
N LYS A 4 -45.80 -10.57 77.94
CA LYS A 4 -45.52 -9.15 78.19
C LYS A 4 -44.52 -8.51 77.21
N ARG A 5 -43.81 -9.31 76.42
CA ARG A 5 -42.84 -8.82 75.43
C ARG A 5 -43.47 -8.45 74.08
N ASN A 6 -44.75 -8.75 73.87
CA ASN A 6 -45.51 -8.38 72.67
C ASN A 6 -46.33 -7.10 72.86
N ASP A 7 -46.32 -6.50 74.06
CA ASP A 7 -46.95 -5.21 74.35
C ASP A 7 -45.97 -4.07 74.03
N ASP A 8 -46.33 -3.22 73.06
CA ASP A 8 -45.46 -2.13 72.58
C ASP A 8 -45.19 -1.07 73.66
N GLY A 9 -46.15 -0.84 74.56
CA GLY A 9 -45.98 0.06 75.71
C GLY A 9 -44.91 -0.43 76.69
N PHE A 10 -44.93 -1.72 77.01
CA PHE A 10 -43.90 -2.36 77.83
C PHE A 10 -42.53 -2.36 77.14
N ARG A 11 -42.45 -2.60 75.83
CA ARG A 11 -41.18 -2.57 75.06
C ARG A 11 -40.55 -1.20 75.04
N LEU A 12 -41.33 -0.14 74.80
CA LEU A 12 -40.83 1.24 74.79
C LEU A 12 -40.30 1.65 76.17
N SER A 13 -41.03 1.30 77.23
CA SER A 13 -40.62 1.57 78.62
C SER A 13 -39.36 0.81 79.03
N ASP A 14 -39.24 -0.48 78.68
CA ASP A 14 -38.04 -1.29 78.94
C ASP A 14 -36.82 -0.78 78.15
N ASN A 15 -37.02 -0.41 76.88
CA ASN A 15 -35.96 0.21 76.05
C ASN A 15 -35.49 1.53 76.65
N ARG A 16 -36.40 2.36 77.17
CA ARG A 16 -36.04 3.63 77.81
C ARG A 16 -35.20 3.40 79.07
N ARG A 17 -35.63 2.46 79.93
CA ARG A 17 -34.88 2.08 81.14
C ARG A 17 -33.49 1.53 80.81
N ARG A 18 -33.36 0.72 79.75
CA ARG A 18 -32.05 0.22 79.28
C ARG A 18 -31.18 1.32 78.69
N ALA A 19 -31.76 2.28 77.98
CA ALA A 19 -31.02 3.42 77.45
C ALA A 19 -30.48 4.31 78.59
N GLU A 20 -31.33 4.59 79.60
CA GLU A 20 -30.95 5.34 80.80
C GLU A 20 -29.85 4.60 81.58
N SER A 21 -29.95 3.28 81.77
CA SER A 21 -28.91 2.50 82.48
C SER A 21 -27.59 2.43 81.72
N LEU A 22 -27.62 2.30 80.40
CA LEU A 22 -26.43 2.37 79.54
C LEU A 22 -25.79 3.75 79.55
N GLN A 23 -26.59 4.82 79.63
CA GLN A 23 -26.09 6.19 79.72
C GLN A 23 -25.34 6.42 81.04
N ILE A 24 -25.86 5.89 82.15
CA ILE A 24 -25.18 5.91 83.45
C ILE A 24 -23.90 5.08 83.40
N ALA A 25 -23.93 3.87 82.83
CA ALA A 25 -22.74 3.02 82.71
C ALA A 25 -21.61 3.68 81.88
N ARG A 26 -21.94 4.47 80.85
CA ARG A 26 -20.97 5.23 80.03
C ARG A 26 -20.31 6.41 80.75
N GLN A 27 -20.79 6.79 81.94
CA GLN A 27 -20.08 7.75 82.79
C GLN A 27 -18.81 7.15 83.41
N ASN A 28 -18.72 5.82 83.47
CA ASN A 28 -17.50 5.12 83.85
C ASN A 28 -16.58 4.97 82.63
N ASP A 29 -15.36 5.52 82.71
CA ASP A 29 -14.37 5.49 81.64
C ASP A 29 -13.90 4.08 81.27
N GLU A 30 -13.82 3.15 82.23
CA GLU A 30 -13.46 1.75 81.94
C GLU A 30 -14.52 1.08 81.08
N PHE A 31 -15.80 1.27 81.45
CA PHE A 31 -16.92 0.74 80.68
C PHE A 31 -16.97 1.33 79.27
N LYS A 32 -16.75 2.66 79.15
CA LYS A 32 -16.71 3.37 77.86
C LYS A 32 -15.56 2.88 76.97
N ASN A 33 -14.37 2.70 77.52
CA ASN A 33 -13.21 2.21 76.79
C ASN A 33 -13.41 0.77 76.30
N GLU A 34 -14.00 -0.09 77.14
CA GLU A 34 -14.28 -1.48 76.78
C GLU A 34 -15.45 -1.61 75.78
N GLU A 35 -16.46 -0.73 75.87
CA GLU A 35 -17.50 -0.60 74.83
C GLU A 35 -16.90 -0.16 73.49
N ASN A 36 -15.98 0.81 73.49
CA ASN A 36 -15.30 1.29 72.28
C ASN A 36 -14.42 0.20 71.64
N LYS A 37 -13.68 -0.58 72.43
CA LYS A 37 -12.89 -1.71 71.93
C LYS A 37 -13.78 -2.75 71.25
N ARG A 38 -14.87 -3.17 71.91
CA ARG A 38 -15.82 -4.13 71.35
C ARG A 38 -16.45 -3.64 70.04
N ARG A 39 -16.79 -2.35 69.96
CA ARG A 39 -17.31 -1.73 68.72
C ARG A 39 -16.27 -1.69 67.61
N ALA A 40 -15.02 -1.32 67.93
CA ALA A 40 -13.94 -1.29 66.96
C ALA A 40 -13.62 -2.69 66.41
N GLU A 41 -13.67 -3.72 67.27
CA GLU A 41 -13.47 -5.11 66.88
C GLU A 41 -14.64 -5.63 66.02
N ALA A 42 -15.89 -5.35 66.40
CA ALA A 42 -17.07 -5.67 65.58
C ALA A 42 -16.98 -5.03 64.18
N HIS A 43 -16.60 -3.76 64.09
CA HIS A 43 -16.41 -3.06 62.81
C HIS A 43 -15.21 -3.60 62.02
N LYS A 44 -14.19 -4.17 62.68
CA LYS A 44 -13.07 -4.84 62.01
C LYS A 44 -13.52 -6.15 61.38
N ILE A 45 -14.39 -6.90 62.06
CA ILE A 45 -15.01 -8.13 61.55
C ILE A 45 -15.92 -7.80 60.36
N GLU A 46 -16.76 -6.77 60.46
CA GLU A 46 -17.68 -6.37 59.40
C GLU A 46 -16.95 -5.96 58.10
N ARG A 47 -15.80 -5.27 58.22
CA ARG A 47 -14.92 -4.93 57.08
C ARG A 47 -14.20 -6.11 56.41
N GLN A 48 -14.29 -7.31 56.98
CA GLN A 48 -13.83 -8.52 56.29
C GLN A 48 -14.81 -8.96 55.19
N ASN A 49 -16.07 -8.51 55.25
CA ASN A 49 -17.03 -8.73 54.17
C ASN A 49 -16.76 -7.74 53.02
N ASP A 50 -16.47 -8.27 51.83
CA ASP A 50 -16.18 -7.47 50.63
C ASP A 50 -17.37 -6.60 50.17
N GLU A 51 -18.61 -7.08 50.35
CA GLU A 51 -19.81 -6.31 50.00
C GLU A 51 -19.97 -5.10 50.93
N PHE A 52 -19.78 -5.29 52.23
CA PHE A 52 -19.78 -4.19 53.18
C PHE A 52 -18.66 -3.18 52.88
N LYS A 53 -17.46 -3.67 52.58
CA LYS A 53 -16.29 -2.84 52.27
C LYS A 53 -16.48 -2.02 50.99
N THR A 54 -17.04 -2.62 49.94
CA THR A 54 -17.32 -1.92 48.68
C THR A 54 -18.39 -0.85 48.86
N GLU A 55 -19.44 -1.13 49.62
CA GLU A 55 -20.51 -0.18 49.90
C GLU A 55 -20.08 0.95 50.85
N GLU A 56 -19.26 0.65 51.86
CA GLU A 56 -18.60 1.65 52.71
C GLU A 56 -17.71 2.59 51.87
N ASN A 57 -16.92 2.03 50.94
CA ASN A 57 -16.07 2.82 50.05
C ASN A 57 -16.89 3.72 49.09
N LYS A 58 -18.01 3.21 48.56
CA LYS A 58 -18.96 4.00 47.75
C LYS A 58 -19.50 5.19 48.54
N ARG A 59 -20.06 4.95 49.73
CA ARG A 59 -20.60 6.00 50.61
C ARG A 59 -19.55 7.05 50.96
N ARG A 60 -18.33 6.63 51.25
CA ARG A 60 -17.19 7.55 51.49
C ARG A 60 -16.83 8.36 50.25
N ALA A 61 -16.81 7.74 49.07
CA ALA A 61 -16.51 8.42 47.81
C ALA A 61 -17.59 9.46 47.45
N GLU A 62 -18.86 9.13 47.65
CA GLU A 62 -19.99 10.04 47.45
C GLU A 62 -19.95 11.23 48.42
N ALA A 63 -19.71 10.98 49.72
CA ALA A 63 -19.54 12.05 50.71
C ALA A 63 -18.39 13.01 50.33
N LEU A 64 -17.24 12.46 49.90
CA LEU A 64 -16.11 13.24 49.39
C LEU A 64 -16.44 14.02 48.12
N MET A 65 -17.28 13.48 47.22
CA MET A 65 -17.74 14.23 46.04
C MET A 65 -18.60 15.42 46.42
N ILE A 66 -19.45 15.29 47.43
CA ILE A 66 -20.29 16.37 47.96
C ILE A 66 -19.40 17.45 48.60
N GLU A 67 -18.43 17.07 49.44
CA GLU A 67 -17.49 18.03 50.06
C GLU A 67 -16.65 18.80 49.02
N ARG A 68 -16.26 18.15 47.92
CA ARG A 68 -15.52 18.79 46.80
C ARG A 68 -16.34 19.80 46.00
N GLN A 69 -17.64 19.89 46.20
CA GLN A 69 -18.46 20.98 45.65
C GLN A 69 -18.15 22.32 46.33
N ASN A 70 -17.66 22.30 47.57
CA ASN A 70 -17.17 23.51 48.24
C ASN A 70 -15.77 23.86 47.72
N ASP A 71 -15.66 25.04 47.10
CA ASP A 71 -14.41 25.53 46.52
C ASP A 71 -13.27 25.73 47.53
N GLU A 72 -13.59 26.09 48.78
CA GLU A 72 -12.60 26.27 49.84
C GLU A 72 -12.01 24.91 50.25
N PHE A 73 -12.87 23.91 50.42
CA PHE A 73 -12.44 22.54 50.67
C PHE A 73 -11.59 21.99 49.53
N LYS A 74 -12.00 22.22 48.28
CA LYS A 74 -11.27 21.79 47.07
C LYS A 74 -9.89 22.44 46.97
N LYS A 75 -9.78 23.74 47.26
CA LYS A 75 -8.48 24.44 47.28
C LYS A 75 -7.56 23.88 48.36
N GLU A 76 -8.07 23.65 49.56
CA GLU A 76 -7.29 23.11 50.68
C GLU A 76 -6.91 21.63 50.45
N GLU A 77 -7.80 20.82 49.87
CA GLU A 77 -7.47 19.45 49.44
C GLU A 77 -6.36 19.44 48.38
N ASN A 78 -6.43 20.33 47.38
CA ASN A 78 -5.39 20.46 46.36
C ASN A 78 -4.06 20.92 46.94
N LYS A 79 -4.07 21.86 47.89
CA LYS A 79 -2.86 22.33 48.59
C LYS A 79 -2.21 21.20 49.38
N ARG A 80 -2.99 20.47 50.18
CA ARG A 80 -2.53 19.29 50.93
C ARG A 80 -1.96 18.21 50.01
N ARG A 81 -2.61 17.92 48.89
CA ARG A 81 -2.11 16.99 47.87
C ARG A 81 -0.81 17.46 47.23
N ALA A 82 -0.72 18.74 46.89
CA ALA A 82 0.48 19.31 46.30
C ALA A 82 1.66 19.27 47.29
N GLU A 83 1.43 19.53 48.57
CA GLU A 83 2.44 19.40 49.64
C GLU A 83 2.86 17.94 49.86
N ALA A 84 1.91 17.00 49.95
CA ALA A 84 2.21 15.58 50.04
C ALA A 84 3.05 15.10 48.85
N HIS A 85 2.71 15.50 47.62
CA HIS A 85 3.48 15.17 46.42
C HIS A 85 4.86 15.86 46.38
N LYS A 86 5.02 17.04 47.01
CA LYS A 86 6.35 17.66 47.17
C LYS A 86 7.24 16.83 48.10
N ILE A 87 6.68 16.33 49.20
CA ILE A 87 7.39 15.45 50.15
C ILE A 87 7.75 14.13 49.46
N GLU A 88 6.81 13.52 48.74
CA GLU A 88 7.03 12.25 48.05
C GLU A 88 8.13 12.35 46.98
N ARG A 89 8.22 13.50 46.27
CA ARG A 89 9.32 13.77 45.32
C ARG A 89 10.68 13.99 45.97
N GLN A 90 10.78 14.13 47.30
CA GLN A 90 12.09 14.08 47.97
C GLN A 90 12.65 12.65 47.98
N ASN A 91 11.78 11.63 47.89
CA ASN A 91 12.20 10.25 47.75
C ASN A 91 12.76 10.00 46.33
N ILE A 92 14.01 9.52 46.29
CA ILE A 92 14.74 9.22 45.05
C ILE A 92 14.06 8.09 44.26
N GLU A 93 13.59 7.03 44.92
CA GLU A 93 12.95 5.88 44.26
C GLU A 93 11.65 6.29 43.55
N PHE A 94 10.86 7.15 44.19
CA PHE A 94 9.63 7.68 43.62
C PHE A 94 9.93 8.47 42.34
N ARG A 95 10.93 9.36 42.39
CA ARG A 95 11.36 10.15 41.22
C ARG A 95 11.84 9.27 40.06
N THR A 96 12.58 8.20 40.34
CA THR A 96 13.05 7.28 39.30
C THR A 96 11.88 6.55 38.64
N GLN A 97 10.92 6.03 39.42
CA GLN A 97 9.74 5.38 38.85
C GLN A 97 8.85 6.34 38.05
N GLU A 98 8.67 7.57 38.53
CA GLU A 98 7.91 8.61 37.81
C GLU A 98 8.56 8.91 36.44
N ASN A 99 9.89 9.06 36.42
CA ASN A 99 10.65 9.26 35.18
C ASN A 99 10.54 8.06 34.23
N ASP A 100 10.65 6.83 34.73
CA ASP A 100 10.52 5.62 33.91
C ASP A 100 9.13 5.49 33.28
N ARG A 101 8.07 5.77 34.06
CA ARG A 101 6.70 5.81 33.54
C ARG A 101 6.54 6.86 32.44
N ARG A 102 7.11 8.05 32.64
CA ARG A 102 7.08 9.13 31.66
C ARG A 102 7.82 8.74 30.38
N LEU A 103 8.99 8.13 30.50
CA LEU A 103 9.78 7.65 29.35
C LEU A 103 9.04 6.55 28.59
N ASN A 104 8.41 5.61 29.28
CA ASN A 104 7.60 4.55 28.66
C ASN A 104 6.38 5.13 27.92
N LEU A 105 5.67 6.10 28.49
CA LEU A 105 4.56 6.79 27.81
C LEU A 105 5.01 7.51 26.54
N LEU A 106 6.16 8.18 26.58
CA LEU A 106 6.74 8.82 25.40
C LEU A 106 7.19 7.80 24.34
N LYS A 107 7.63 6.62 24.75
CA LYS A 107 7.98 5.53 23.85
C LYS A 107 6.73 4.99 23.14
N ILE A 108 5.66 4.70 23.89
CA ILE A 108 4.37 4.24 23.35
C ILE A 108 3.79 5.27 22.36
N LYS A 109 3.80 6.56 22.71
CA LYS A 109 3.33 7.62 21.81
C LYS A 109 4.12 7.66 20.49
N ARG A 110 5.45 7.56 20.56
CA ARG A 110 6.31 7.52 19.36
C ARG A 110 6.00 6.31 18.48
N GLU A 111 5.86 5.13 19.07
CA GLU A 111 5.51 3.89 18.35
C GLU A 111 4.11 3.97 17.70
N GLU A 112 3.15 4.62 18.36
CA GLU A 112 1.81 4.82 17.81
C GLU A 112 1.79 5.82 16.65
N GLU A 113 2.51 6.93 16.77
CA GLU A 113 2.70 7.89 15.68
C GLU A 113 3.38 7.27 14.47
N GLU A 114 4.39 6.42 14.70
CA GLU A 114 5.06 5.68 13.63
C GLU A 114 4.11 4.68 12.96
N ARG A 115 3.32 3.93 13.73
CA ARG A 115 2.26 3.06 13.19
C ARG A 115 1.25 3.85 12.35
N ARG A 116 0.79 5.02 12.80
CA ARG A 116 -0.12 5.90 12.04
C ARG A 116 0.53 6.38 10.74
N ARG A 117 1.79 6.81 10.78
CA ARG A 117 2.55 7.21 9.58
C ARG A 117 2.70 6.06 8.59
N ASN A 118 3.03 4.85 9.06
CA ASN A 118 3.16 3.67 8.21
C ASN A 118 1.82 3.26 7.58
N ALA A 119 0.71 3.31 8.34
CA ALA A 119 -0.62 3.04 7.81
C ALA A 119 -1.03 4.04 6.72
N SER A 120 -0.74 5.33 6.92
CA SER A 120 -0.97 6.38 5.92
C SER A 120 -0.13 6.14 4.64
N ARG A 121 1.16 5.80 4.77
CA ARG A 121 2.03 5.44 3.64
C ARG A 121 1.49 4.24 2.85
N MET A 122 1.04 3.19 3.55
CA MET A 122 0.48 2.00 2.92
C MET A 122 -0.81 2.31 2.14
N ARG A 123 -1.70 3.15 2.69
CA ARG A 123 -2.90 3.64 1.97
C ARG A 123 -2.53 4.41 0.71
N MET A 124 -1.66 5.42 0.83
CA MET A 124 -1.21 6.24 -0.31
C MET A 124 -0.54 5.39 -1.40
N SER A 125 0.24 4.38 -1.02
CA SER A 125 0.82 3.43 -1.96
C SER A 125 -0.26 2.66 -2.70
N ARG A 126 -1.29 2.18 -2.00
CA ARG A 126 -2.38 1.40 -2.60
C ARG A 126 -3.23 2.24 -3.57
N ASP A 127 -3.58 3.47 -3.18
CA ASP A 127 -4.34 4.40 -4.03
C ASP A 127 -3.57 4.84 -5.29
N LYS A 128 -2.23 4.89 -5.20
CA LYS A 128 -1.35 5.13 -6.36
C LYS A 128 -1.44 4.01 -7.40
N TYR A 129 -1.77 2.78 -7.02
CA TYR A 129 -1.92 1.65 -7.93
C TYR A 129 -3.37 1.42 -8.38
N GLU A 130 -4.36 1.73 -7.55
CA GLU A 130 -5.79 1.55 -7.88
C GLU A 130 -6.24 2.54 -8.97
N ASN A 131 -5.84 3.83 -8.87
CA ASN A 131 -6.01 4.80 -9.95
C ASN A 131 -5.12 4.50 -11.17
N ASN A 132 -4.08 3.69 -11.01
CA ASN A 132 -3.16 3.31 -12.08
C ASN A 132 -3.69 2.12 -12.88
N PHE A 133 -4.40 1.16 -12.28
CA PHE A 133 -4.76 -0.07 -12.98
C PHE A 133 -5.62 0.22 -14.21
N HIS A 134 -6.64 1.08 -14.08
CA HIS A 134 -7.48 1.47 -15.21
C HIS A 134 -6.68 2.22 -16.28
N LEU A 135 -5.82 3.16 -15.88
CA LEU A 135 -4.94 3.90 -16.80
C LEU A 135 -3.91 2.99 -17.48
N MET A 136 -3.32 2.05 -16.75
CA MET A 136 -2.39 1.03 -17.23
C MET A 136 -3.08 0.10 -18.23
N LYS A 137 -4.31 -0.32 -17.94
CA LYS A 137 -5.12 -1.13 -18.85
C LYS A 137 -5.40 -0.37 -20.14
N LEU A 138 -5.85 0.89 -20.07
CA LEU A 138 -6.07 1.72 -21.26
C LEU A 138 -4.78 1.92 -22.07
N ASN A 139 -3.67 2.20 -21.40
CA ASN A 139 -2.36 2.35 -22.05
C ASN A 139 -1.92 1.04 -22.72
N TYR A 140 -2.10 -0.09 -22.05
CA TYR A 140 -1.82 -1.41 -22.60
C TYR A 140 -2.68 -1.70 -23.84
N GLU A 141 -4.01 -1.50 -23.75
CA GLU A 141 -4.94 -1.70 -24.85
C GLU A 141 -4.64 -0.76 -26.04
N SER A 142 -4.12 0.44 -25.79
CA SER A 142 -3.64 1.33 -26.84
C SER A 142 -2.36 0.81 -27.48
N LYS A 143 -1.38 0.36 -26.68
CA LYS A 143 -0.08 -0.11 -27.18
C LYS A 143 -0.15 -1.41 -27.95
N ILE A 144 -1.04 -2.34 -27.59
CA ILE A 144 -1.18 -3.60 -28.34
C ILE A 144 -1.78 -3.41 -29.74
N LYS A 145 -2.42 -2.26 -30.00
CA LYS A 145 -2.90 -1.89 -31.34
C LYS A 145 -1.79 -1.34 -32.21
N GLU A 146 -0.71 -0.86 -31.61
CA GLU A 146 0.47 -0.39 -32.34
C GLU A 146 1.31 -1.60 -32.75
N GLY A 147 1.54 -1.75 -34.05
CA GLY A 147 2.49 -2.72 -34.60
C GLY A 147 3.84 -2.07 -34.89
N PRO A 148 4.88 -2.86 -35.19
CA PRO A 148 6.13 -2.32 -35.69
C PRO A 148 5.94 -1.82 -37.12
N THR A 149 5.52 -0.56 -37.29
CA THR A 149 5.24 0.04 -38.61
C THR A 149 6.34 1.00 -39.06
N HIS A 150 7.26 1.35 -38.18
CA HIS A 150 8.31 2.31 -38.49
C HIS A 150 9.53 1.62 -39.07
N ILE A 151 9.91 2.02 -40.29
CA ILE A 151 11.04 1.44 -41.02
C ILE A 151 12.33 2.15 -40.61
N CYS A 152 13.37 1.37 -40.26
CA CYS A 152 14.71 1.88 -40.06
C CYS A 152 15.40 2.13 -41.41
N ASN A 153 15.87 3.34 -41.66
CA ASN A 153 16.52 3.70 -42.94
C ASN A 153 17.88 3.03 -43.18
N CYS A 154 18.49 2.46 -42.13
CA CYS A 154 19.76 1.75 -42.24
C CYS A 154 19.57 0.26 -42.55
N CYS A 155 18.77 -0.45 -41.75
CA CYS A 155 18.61 -1.90 -41.87
C CYS A 155 17.32 -2.34 -42.57
N GLY A 156 16.40 -1.43 -42.90
CA GLY A 156 15.10 -1.76 -43.50
C GLY A 156 14.12 -2.47 -42.56
N GLY A 157 14.54 -2.83 -41.34
CA GLY A 157 13.69 -3.51 -40.37
C GLY A 157 12.53 -2.64 -39.89
N LEU A 158 11.43 -3.30 -39.54
CA LEU A 158 10.23 -2.73 -38.96
C LEU A 158 10.32 -2.68 -37.44
N TRP A 159 10.03 -1.53 -36.85
CA TRP A 159 10.14 -1.28 -35.41
C TRP A 159 8.94 -0.49 -34.88
N PHE A 160 8.72 -0.59 -33.58
CA PHE A 160 7.78 0.27 -32.86
C PHE A 160 8.29 1.70 -32.76
N GLU A 161 7.39 2.65 -32.54
CA GLU A 161 7.71 4.08 -32.47
C GLU A 161 8.80 4.36 -31.42
N TYR A 162 8.64 3.80 -30.22
CA TYR A 162 9.57 3.96 -29.11
C TYR A 162 10.97 3.37 -29.36
N SER A 163 11.10 2.48 -30.35
CA SER A 163 12.37 1.82 -30.71
C SER A 163 13.15 2.55 -31.81
N ILE A 164 12.56 3.58 -32.41
CA ILE A 164 13.17 4.40 -33.45
C ILE A 164 13.42 5.82 -32.94
N LYS A 165 14.50 6.44 -33.44
CA LYS A 165 14.70 7.87 -33.30
C LYS A 165 14.90 8.52 -34.66
N GLU A 166 14.36 9.72 -34.77
CA GLU A 166 14.46 10.55 -35.95
C GLU A 166 15.70 11.45 -35.86
N PHE A 167 16.38 11.58 -37.00
CA PHE A 167 17.56 12.41 -37.20
C PHE A 167 17.44 13.14 -38.54
N THR A 168 18.20 14.22 -38.65
CA THR A 168 18.46 14.93 -39.91
C THR A 168 19.91 14.72 -40.33
N VAL A 169 20.21 14.87 -41.61
CA VAL A 169 21.61 14.79 -42.10
C VAL A 169 22.50 15.79 -41.36
N GLU A 170 22.00 17.00 -41.10
CA GLU A 170 22.69 18.06 -40.37
C GLU A 170 23.03 17.66 -38.92
N THR A 171 22.10 17.01 -38.22
CA THR A 171 22.33 16.57 -36.83
C THR A 171 23.36 15.46 -36.75
N LEU A 172 23.44 14.59 -37.76
CA LEU A 172 24.50 13.58 -37.84
C LEU A 172 25.86 14.21 -38.20
N ARG A 173 25.89 15.20 -39.10
CA ARG A 173 27.13 15.94 -39.42
C ARG A 173 27.67 16.71 -38.22
N LYS A 174 26.80 17.36 -37.43
CA LYS A 174 27.19 18.05 -36.18
C LYS A 174 27.85 17.11 -35.18
N LYS A 175 27.56 15.81 -35.25
CA LYS A 175 28.19 14.78 -34.41
C LYS A 175 29.52 14.25 -34.95
N GLY A 176 30.04 14.83 -36.04
CA GLY A 176 31.34 14.46 -36.61
C GLY A 176 31.30 13.29 -37.60
N LEU A 177 30.12 12.90 -38.08
CA LEU A 177 29.98 11.83 -39.08
C LEU A 177 30.28 12.37 -40.49
N PRO A 178 31.18 11.74 -41.26
CA PRO A 178 31.48 12.19 -42.63
C PRO A 178 30.30 11.94 -43.56
N LYS A 179 30.13 12.82 -44.56
CA LYS A 179 28.99 12.79 -45.49
C LYS A 179 28.91 11.45 -46.24
N GLU A 180 30.04 10.95 -46.74
CA GLU A 180 30.12 9.68 -47.47
C GLU A 180 29.67 8.48 -46.62
N PHE A 181 30.00 8.48 -45.32
CA PHE A 181 29.55 7.45 -44.40
C PHE A 181 28.05 7.52 -44.15
N ILE A 182 27.50 8.74 -44.02
CA ILE A 182 26.06 8.93 -43.89
C ILE A 182 25.35 8.40 -45.14
N ASP A 183 25.82 8.75 -46.34
CA ASP A 183 25.21 8.29 -47.60
C ASP A 183 25.29 6.76 -47.76
N LYS A 184 26.35 6.12 -47.25
CA LYS A 184 26.51 4.66 -47.24
C LYS A 184 25.53 3.96 -46.28
N VAL A 185 25.34 4.51 -45.08
CA VAL A 185 24.48 3.89 -44.06
C VAL A 185 23.00 4.26 -44.27
N TYR A 186 22.74 5.36 -44.95
CA TYR A 186 21.41 5.87 -45.25
C TYR A 186 20.86 5.36 -46.58
N TYR A 187 20.52 4.08 -46.63
CA TYR A 187 20.16 3.41 -47.88
C TYR A 187 18.82 3.88 -48.48
N LEU A 188 17.77 4.04 -47.67
CA LEU A 188 16.40 4.31 -48.17
C LEU A 188 16.13 5.77 -48.56
N LYS A 189 17.04 6.71 -48.27
CA LYS A 189 16.99 8.11 -48.76
C LYS A 189 15.66 8.88 -48.60
N ASN A 190 14.96 8.70 -47.48
CA ASN A 190 13.77 9.49 -47.13
C ASN A 190 14.11 10.98 -46.83
N THR A 191 13.13 11.79 -46.45
CA THR A 191 13.38 13.18 -45.97
C THR A 191 13.83 13.20 -44.49
N ILE A 192 13.32 12.26 -43.68
CA ILE A 192 13.64 12.09 -42.26
C ILE A 192 14.37 10.77 -42.07
N ILE A 193 15.48 10.78 -41.31
CA ILE A 193 16.28 9.59 -41.03
C ILE A 193 15.78 8.91 -39.75
N LYS A 194 15.13 7.77 -39.90
CA LYS A 194 14.69 6.90 -38.81
C LYS A 194 15.73 5.81 -38.54
N LEU A 195 16.28 5.77 -37.34
CA LEU A 195 17.26 4.77 -36.92
C LEU A 195 16.76 3.97 -35.72
N CYS A 196 16.81 2.65 -35.81
CA CYS A 196 16.58 1.78 -34.67
C CYS A 196 17.71 1.90 -33.63
N VAL A 197 17.46 1.44 -32.41
CA VAL A 197 18.43 1.52 -31.31
C VAL A 197 19.78 0.91 -31.68
N THR A 198 19.80 -0.24 -32.35
CA THR A 198 21.02 -0.98 -32.71
C THR A 198 21.82 -0.25 -33.78
N CYS A 199 21.18 0.11 -34.90
CA CYS A 199 21.85 0.84 -35.98
C CYS A 199 22.39 2.18 -35.49
N ARG A 200 21.61 2.89 -34.66
CA ARG A 200 22.06 4.15 -34.05
C ARG A 200 23.33 3.96 -33.23
N LYS A 201 23.42 2.91 -32.41
CA LYS A 201 24.61 2.65 -31.57
C LYS A 201 25.84 2.47 -32.45
N ASP A 202 25.76 1.61 -33.47
CA ASP A 202 26.88 1.33 -34.37
C ASP A 202 27.29 2.57 -35.19
N ILE A 203 26.31 3.32 -35.71
CA ILE A 203 26.55 4.56 -36.47
C ILE A 203 27.27 5.61 -35.62
N MET A 204 26.88 5.76 -34.36
CA MET A 204 27.53 6.73 -33.46
C MET A 204 28.97 6.33 -33.10
N LEU A 205 29.34 5.07 -33.33
CA LEU A 205 30.71 4.56 -33.21
C LEU A 205 31.47 4.57 -34.55
N ASN A 206 30.96 5.28 -35.57
CA ASN A 206 31.50 5.29 -36.94
C ASN A 206 31.62 3.89 -37.57
N LYS A 207 30.80 2.93 -37.13
CA LYS A 207 30.77 1.56 -37.64
C LYS A 207 29.54 1.34 -38.51
N VAL A 208 29.72 0.75 -39.69
CA VAL A 208 28.60 0.32 -40.53
C VAL A 208 27.87 -0.84 -39.83
N PRO A 209 26.56 -0.72 -39.54
CA PRO A 209 25.82 -1.80 -38.89
C PRO A 209 25.84 -3.08 -39.73
N ASN A 210 25.92 -4.25 -39.09
CA ASN A 210 26.00 -5.53 -39.80
C ASN A 210 24.79 -5.77 -40.72
N LEU A 211 23.60 -5.42 -40.23
CA LEU A 211 22.33 -5.54 -40.97
C LEU A 211 22.04 -4.35 -41.88
N CYS A 212 23.03 -3.53 -42.21
CA CYS A 212 22.84 -2.39 -43.11
C CYS A 212 22.50 -2.89 -44.52
N LEU A 213 21.51 -2.27 -45.16
CA LEU A 213 21.08 -2.63 -46.52
C LEU A 213 22.21 -2.46 -47.55
N SER A 214 23.14 -1.52 -47.33
CA SER A 214 24.30 -1.33 -48.20
C SER A 214 25.33 -2.46 -48.14
N ASN A 215 25.22 -3.40 -47.20
CA ASN A 215 26.05 -4.61 -47.16
C ASN A 215 25.53 -5.72 -48.11
N GLY A 216 24.76 -5.38 -49.14
CA GLY A 216 24.16 -6.35 -50.06
C GLY A 216 22.92 -7.06 -49.51
N LEU A 217 22.32 -6.52 -48.44
CA LEU A 217 21.05 -7.00 -47.88
C LEU A 217 19.84 -6.31 -48.49
N ALA A 218 20.05 -5.29 -49.32
CA ALA A 218 19.00 -4.65 -50.07
C ALA A 218 18.40 -5.60 -51.12
N PHE A 219 17.08 -5.55 -51.26
CA PHE A 219 16.40 -6.19 -52.37
C PHE A 219 16.73 -5.45 -53.68
N TYR A 220 16.81 -6.20 -54.77
CA TYR A 220 16.91 -5.63 -56.10
C TYR A 220 15.63 -4.86 -56.43
N GLU A 221 15.76 -3.79 -57.22
CA GLU A 221 14.60 -3.10 -57.76
C GLU A 221 13.82 -4.05 -58.65
N VAL A 222 12.50 -4.15 -58.40
CA VAL A 222 11.63 -4.98 -59.22
C VAL A 222 11.60 -4.39 -60.64
N PRO A 223 11.91 -5.17 -61.69
CA PRO A 223 11.82 -4.72 -63.07
C PRO A 223 10.43 -4.19 -63.44
N ASP A 224 10.36 -3.15 -64.27
CA ASP A 224 9.08 -2.51 -64.62
C ASP A 224 8.10 -3.48 -65.31
N CYS A 225 8.60 -4.45 -66.07
CA CYS A 225 7.77 -5.50 -66.67
C CYS A 225 7.03 -6.38 -65.65
N LEU A 226 7.56 -6.53 -64.43
CA LEU A 226 6.93 -7.30 -63.36
C LEU A 226 5.97 -6.44 -62.51
N LYS A 227 6.16 -5.11 -62.48
CA LYS A 227 5.29 -4.19 -61.75
C LYS A 227 3.88 -4.06 -62.34
N ILE A 228 3.73 -4.41 -63.62
CA ILE A 228 2.46 -4.33 -64.35
C ILE A 228 1.55 -5.53 -64.04
N LEU A 229 2.12 -6.63 -63.56
CA LEU A 229 1.40 -7.87 -63.33
C LEU A 229 0.40 -7.72 -62.17
N THR A 230 -0.74 -8.38 -62.33
CA THR A 230 -1.70 -8.59 -61.24
C THR A 230 -1.13 -9.57 -60.21
N GLU A 231 -1.64 -9.54 -58.97
CA GLU A 231 -1.23 -10.48 -57.91
C GLU A 231 -1.36 -11.95 -58.34
N LEU A 232 -2.37 -12.26 -59.15
CA LEU A 232 -2.61 -13.60 -59.67
C LEU A 232 -1.57 -13.98 -60.73
N GLU A 233 -1.27 -13.10 -61.67
CA GLU A 233 -0.23 -13.32 -62.68
C GLU A 233 1.14 -13.47 -62.03
N GLU A 234 1.49 -12.61 -61.06
CA GLU A 234 2.73 -12.72 -60.28
C GLU A 234 2.86 -14.10 -59.62
N ARG A 235 1.76 -14.62 -59.04
CA ARG A 235 1.74 -15.95 -58.42
C ARG A 235 1.87 -17.09 -59.44
N LEU A 236 1.32 -16.93 -60.65
CA LEU A 236 1.40 -17.92 -61.72
C LEU A 236 2.79 -17.98 -62.37
N ILE A 237 3.49 -16.86 -62.48
CA ILE A 237 4.86 -16.82 -63.02
C ILE A 237 5.92 -17.11 -61.94
N SER A 238 5.54 -17.21 -60.67
CA SER A 238 6.46 -17.55 -59.59
C SER A 238 7.05 -18.95 -59.82
N PRO A 239 8.39 -19.10 -59.86
CA PRO A 239 9.03 -20.41 -60.05
C PRO A 239 8.68 -21.43 -58.94
N ARG A 240 8.17 -20.96 -57.81
CA ARG A 240 7.73 -21.80 -56.69
C ARG A 240 6.44 -21.26 -56.10
N ILE A 241 5.44 -22.13 -55.94
CA ILE A 241 4.22 -21.80 -55.19
C ILE A 241 4.34 -22.39 -53.78
N PRO A 242 4.26 -21.54 -52.73
CA PRO A 242 4.22 -22.02 -51.36
C PRO A 242 2.81 -22.49 -51.00
N PHE A 243 2.68 -23.75 -50.62
CA PHE A 243 1.48 -24.29 -49.97
C PHE A 243 1.69 -24.26 -48.46
N MET A 244 0.77 -23.59 -47.77
CA MET A 244 0.78 -23.50 -46.32
C MET A 244 -0.63 -23.52 -45.76
N VAL A 245 -0.79 -24.15 -44.60
CA VAL A 245 -2.08 -24.20 -43.89
C VAL A 245 -2.02 -23.21 -42.75
N ILE A 246 -2.83 -22.16 -42.83
CA ILE A 246 -2.98 -21.17 -41.75
C ILE A 246 -4.16 -21.59 -40.87
N ARG A 247 -3.94 -21.68 -39.55
CA ARG A 247 -4.99 -21.98 -38.55
C ARG A 247 -4.94 -20.99 -37.40
N THR A 248 -6.06 -20.82 -36.72
CA THR A 248 -6.12 -20.07 -35.47
C THR A 248 -5.42 -20.84 -34.35
N LEU A 249 -4.45 -20.21 -33.70
CA LEU A 249 -3.74 -20.69 -32.53
C LEU A 249 -4.48 -20.26 -31.25
N GLY A 250 -4.96 -21.25 -30.49
CA GLY A 250 -5.54 -21.06 -29.16
C GLY A 250 -6.77 -20.13 -29.12
N PHE A 251 -7.04 -19.59 -27.92
CA PHE A 251 -8.19 -18.71 -27.66
C PHE A 251 -8.03 -17.29 -28.23
N CYS A 252 -6.79 -16.82 -28.42
CA CYS A 252 -6.49 -15.43 -28.81
C CYS A 252 -6.67 -15.13 -30.31
N LYS A 253 -7.21 -16.06 -31.11
CA LYS A 253 -7.45 -15.93 -32.57
C LYS A 253 -6.22 -15.50 -33.41
N GLN A 254 -5.00 -15.59 -32.87
CA GLN A 254 -3.80 -15.35 -33.65
C GLN A 254 -3.67 -16.46 -34.70
N PHE A 255 -3.26 -16.12 -35.91
CA PHE A 255 -3.04 -17.11 -36.97
C PHE A 255 -1.63 -17.67 -36.88
N GLY A 256 -1.51 -18.98 -37.07
CA GLY A 256 -0.24 -19.70 -37.13
C GLY A 256 -0.22 -20.72 -38.24
N LEU A 257 0.98 -21.16 -38.60
CA LEU A 257 1.19 -22.20 -39.61
C LEU A 257 0.99 -23.58 -38.97
N LYS A 258 0.18 -24.43 -39.61
CA LYS A 258 0.05 -25.85 -39.26
C LYS A 258 0.90 -26.68 -40.22
N GLY A 259 1.89 -27.38 -39.68
CA GLY A 259 2.78 -28.25 -40.45
C GLY A 259 3.83 -27.46 -41.22
N ASN A 260 4.41 -28.11 -42.23
CA ASN A 260 5.51 -27.56 -43.02
C ASN A 260 4.98 -26.66 -44.15
N LEU A 261 5.76 -25.63 -44.50
CA LEU A 261 5.58 -24.88 -45.73
C LEU A 261 6.17 -25.69 -46.89
N VAL A 262 5.32 -26.07 -47.85
CA VAL A 262 5.72 -26.90 -49.00
C VAL A 262 5.89 -26.00 -50.22
N ASN A 263 7.12 -25.84 -50.69
CA ASN A 263 7.41 -25.10 -51.92
C ASN A 263 7.37 -26.03 -53.13
N VAL A 264 6.35 -25.91 -53.96
CA VAL A 264 6.20 -26.71 -55.17
C VAL A 264 6.83 -25.97 -56.34
N PRO A 265 7.83 -26.54 -57.04
CA PRO A 265 8.43 -25.91 -58.22
C PRO A 265 7.44 -25.90 -59.40
N MET A 266 7.43 -24.81 -60.16
CA MET A 266 6.65 -24.67 -61.38
C MET A 266 7.55 -24.48 -62.60
N ASN A 267 7.17 -25.11 -63.70
CA ASN A 267 7.79 -24.85 -65.00
C ASN A 267 7.15 -23.61 -65.62
N VAL A 268 7.82 -22.47 -65.48
CA VAL A 268 7.31 -21.17 -65.96
C VAL A 268 7.07 -21.20 -67.47
N ASP A 269 7.96 -21.82 -68.24
CA ASP A 269 7.86 -21.89 -69.70
C ASP A 269 6.59 -22.62 -70.16
N THR A 270 6.24 -23.72 -69.47
CA THR A 270 5.04 -24.49 -69.78
C THR A 270 3.77 -23.72 -69.40
N ASN A 271 3.76 -23.03 -68.25
CA ASN A 271 2.57 -22.30 -67.80
C ASN A 271 2.24 -21.10 -68.68
N VAL A 272 3.25 -20.35 -69.14
CA VAL A 272 3.05 -19.22 -70.06
C VAL A 272 2.46 -19.69 -71.39
N SER A 273 2.69 -20.95 -71.79
CA SER A 273 2.12 -21.52 -73.03
C SER A 273 0.68 -22.03 -72.89
N ILE A 274 0.24 -22.40 -71.67
CA ILE A 274 -1.06 -23.01 -71.40
C ILE A 274 -2.12 -21.98 -71.00
N LEU A 275 -1.72 -20.88 -70.37
CA LEU A 275 -2.65 -19.85 -69.92
C LEU A 275 -3.24 -19.09 -71.12
N PRO A 276 -4.57 -18.93 -71.21
CA PRO A 276 -5.20 -18.13 -72.26
C PRO A 276 -4.72 -16.68 -72.13
N ARG A 277 -4.34 -16.08 -73.26
CA ARG A 277 -3.92 -14.67 -73.36
C ARG A 277 -5.11 -13.73 -73.38
#